data_AF-A0A7S1HBK9-F1
#
_entry.id   AF-A0A7S1HBK9-F1
#
_cell.length_a   1.000
_cell.length_b   1.000
_cell.length_c   1.000
_cell.angle_alpha   90.00
_cell.angle_beta   90.00
_cell.angle_gamma   90.00
#
_symmetry.space_group_name_H-M   'P 1'
#
loop_
_entity.id
_entity.type
_entity.pdbx_description
1 polymer ?
#
loop_
_entity_poly.entity_id
_entity_poly.type
_entity_poly.pdbx_seq_one_letter_code
_entity_poly.pdbx_strand_id
1 'polypeptide(L)'
;LMSLLYCKAIDSSSFGSQDRDDPDGRSAQHLSNLLLEDVSSVLADELVGRLEYAALASSFISLLLMVREVELSALCAIPVWLALCVATKLLLAFASGKRTEALKEATIGRVTTLAELLERFECVRLLNVSEIFSSRLRDLRATELSEIASPLTLRAGVFSLVMAAPGILSAVVVSVHRLAPNISGPGSGVGVFMVLMLAMSVQLPLSLAVFASALEWKRKDALQRVLRMLQSERRPVGPEVLLWAPAEPSVQMHQAAFFWPPREPRGAYWLGSGQTPIDITIQRGSLVGVLSNWSEGRSSVLDAVYGVMPCVQGRVEVRGQTVFVRQNPNLLVASVRQNILFGHAFDRDLYNKVLECTGLGALINSLPNHDLTVVGPGKEATPLLRQDRYLVYLARAIYADA
;
A
#
# COMPACT_ATOMS: atom_id res chain seq x y z
N LEU A 1 1.18 3.70 -14.52
CA LEU A 1 1.01 2.83 -13.34
C LEU A 1 0.27 3.53 -12.19
N MET A 2 0.77 4.69 -11.72
CA MET A 2 0.12 5.49 -10.66
C MET A 2 -1.37 5.78 -10.93
N SER A 3 -1.71 6.23 -12.15
CA SER A 3 -3.08 6.50 -12.56
C SER A 3 -3.98 5.25 -12.47
N LEU A 4 -3.49 4.11 -12.96
CA LEU A 4 -4.22 2.83 -12.91
C LEU A 4 -4.48 2.39 -11.47
N LEU A 5 -3.47 2.52 -10.58
CA LEU A 5 -3.61 2.19 -9.17
C LEU A 5 -4.59 3.12 -8.46
N TYR A 6 -4.58 4.41 -8.79
CA TYR A 6 -5.53 5.38 -8.25
C TYR A 6 -6.97 5.07 -8.70
N CYS A 7 -7.20 4.84 -10.00
CA CYS A 7 -8.51 4.42 -10.52
C CYS A 7 -8.98 3.11 -9.87
N LYS A 8 -8.08 2.12 -9.75
CA LYS A 8 -8.38 0.84 -9.11
C LYS A 8 -8.74 1.02 -7.63
N ALA A 9 -8.05 1.90 -6.91
CA ALA A 9 -8.34 2.17 -5.50
C ALA A 9 -9.74 2.73 -5.31
N ILE A 10 -10.19 3.63 -6.19
CA ILE A 10 -11.55 4.17 -6.20
C ILE A 10 -12.59 3.06 -6.43
N ASP A 11 -12.33 2.16 -7.38
CA ASP A 11 -13.25 1.09 -7.78
C ASP A 11 -13.23 -0.14 -6.85
N SER A 12 -12.23 -0.27 -5.98
CA SER A 12 -12.02 -1.46 -5.15
C SER A 12 -12.99 -1.54 -3.95
N SER A 13 -13.50 -2.73 -3.65
CA SER A 13 -14.37 -2.98 -2.48
C SER A 13 -13.62 -2.86 -1.16
N SER A 14 -12.30 -3.07 -1.18
CA SER A 14 -11.46 -3.10 0.01
C SER A 14 -11.16 -1.72 0.60
N PHE A 15 -11.23 -0.64 -0.19
CA PHE A 15 -11.05 0.72 0.31
C PHE A 15 -12.42 1.34 0.62
N GLY A 16 -13.05 0.90 1.70
CA GLY A 16 -14.39 1.34 2.07
C GLY A 16 -14.90 0.83 3.41
N SER A 17 -14.45 -0.34 3.86
CA SER A 17 -14.68 -0.79 5.22
C SER A 17 -13.79 0.03 6.16
N GLN A 18 -14.41 0.77 7.09
CA GLN A 18 -13.72 1.26 8.28
C GLN A 18 -13.46 0.11 9.26
N ASP A 19 -13.14 -1.09 8.77
CA ASP A 19 -12.82 -2.19 9.65
C ASP A 19 -11.41 -1.97 10.19
N ARG A 20 -11.37 -1.67 11.49
CA ARG A 20 -10.16 -1.53 12.31
C ARG A 20 -9.39 -2.86 12.43
N ASP A 21 -10.01 -3.97 12.03
CA ASP A 21 -9.51 -5.34 12.18
C ASP A 21 -9.39 -6.08 10.82
N ASP A 22 -9.23 -5.38 9.68
CA ASP A 22 -8.83 -6.05 8.43
C ASP A 22 -7.34 -6.47 8.53
N PRO A 23 -7.01 -7.78 8.63
CA PRO A 23 -5.63 -8.23 8.75
C PRO A 23 -4.80 -7.90 7.50
N ASP A 24 -5.44 -7.64 6.36
CA ASP A 24 -4.78 -7.22 5.12
C ASP A 24 -4.50 -5.70 5.06
N GLY A 25 -4.93 -4.94 6.07
CA GLY A 25 -4.42 -3.59 6.36
C GLY A 25 -4.35 -2.65 5.15
N ARG A 26 -5.38 -2.62 4.30
CA ARG A 26 -5.43 -1.71 3.14
C ARG A 26 -5.82 -0.30 3.56
N SER A 27 -5.09 0.25 4.52
CA SER A 27 -5.20 1.62 4.98
C SER A 27 -4.78 2.59 3.87
N ALA A 28 -5.23 3.85 3.93
CA ALA A 28 -4.76 4.92 3.04
C ALA A 28 -3.21 5.02 3.03
N GLN A 29 -2.57 4.63 4.13
CA GLN A 29 -1.13 4.59 4.26
C GLN A 29 -0.49 3.44 3.46
N HIS A 30 -1.12 2.27 3.38
CA HIS A 30 -0.69 1.20 2.49
C HIS A 30 -0.76 1.64 1.02
N LEU A 31 -1.85 2.29 0.61
CA LEU A 31 -1.97 2.86 -0.74
C LEU A 31 -0.89 3.91 -1.01
N SER A 32 -0.63 4.79 -0.03
CA SER A 32 0.45 5.79 -0.13
C SER A 32 1.82 5.15 -0.30
N ASN A 33 2.13 4.10 0.47
CA ASN A 33 3.40 3.37 0.34
C ASN A 33 3.49 2.66 -1.02
N LEU A 34 2.39 2.08 -1.49
CA LEU A 34 2.33 1.42 -2.78
C LEU A 34 2.56 2.42 -3.93
N LEU A 35 1.97 3.62 -3.84
CA LEU A 35 2.13 4.69 -4.81
C LEU A 35 3.53 5.36 -4.76
N LEU A 36 4.08 5.61 -3.58
CA LEU A 36 5.34 6.36 -3.44
C LEU A 36 6.59 5.46 -3.52
N GLU A 37 6.55 4.29 -2.90
CA GLU A 37 7.72 3.42 -2.74
C GLU A 37 7.70 2.21 -3.68
N ASP A 38 6.56 1.53 -3.83
CA ASP A 38 6.51 0.32 -4.65
C ASP A 38 6.54 0.65 -6.13
N VAL A 39 5.79 1.67 -6.58
CA VAL A 39 5.84 2.10 -7.99
C VAL A 39 7.24 2.57 -8.38
N SER A 40 7.93 3.33 -7.52
CA SER A 40 9.31 3.76 -7.79
C SER A 40 10.27 2.57 -7.83
N SER A 41 10.09 1.59 -6.93
CA SER A 41 10.87 0.35 -6.94
C SER A 41 10.62 -0.52 -8.18
N VAL A 42 9.39 -0.52 -8.72
CA VAL A 42 9.05 -1.21 -9.98
C VAL A 42 9.66 -0.51 -11.19
N LEU A 43 9.64 0.83 -11.22
CA LEU A 43 10.15 1.62 -12.34
C LEU A 43 11.69 1.68 -12.41
N ALA A 44 12.38 1.59 -11.27
CA ALA A 44 13.85 1.61 -11.22
C ALA A 44 14.55 0.40 -11.88
N ASP A 45 13.79 -0.63 -12.25
CA ASP A 45 14.29 -1.97 -12.62
C ASP A 45 15.00 -2.07 -13.97
N GLU A 46 14.62 -1.25 -14.96
CA GLU A 46 15.18 -1.41 -16.31
C GLU A 46 16.71 -1.25 -16.30
N LEU A 47 17.22 -0.44 -15.38
CA LEU A 47 18.66 -0.27 -15.16
C LEU A 47 19.28 -1.39 -14.30
N VAL A 48 18.55 -1.90 -13.30
CA VAL A 48 19.06 -2.87 -12.32
C VAL A 48 19.27 -4.25 -12.94
N GLY A 49 18.31 -4.75 -13.72
CA GLY A 49 18.45 -6.03 -14.40
C GLY A 49 19.59 -6.01 -15.42
N ARG A 50 19.72 -4.92 -16.18
CA ARG A 50 20.84 -4.71 -17.13
C ARG A 50 22.19 -4.65 -16.42
N LEU A 51 22.25 -4.00 -15.25
CA LEU A 51 23.45 -3.94 -14.43
C LEU A 51 23.91 -5.33 -13.98
N GLU A 52 22.99 -6.21 -13.57
CA GLU A 52 23.34 -7.56 -13.14
C GLU A 52 23.97 -8.38 -14.27
N TYR A 53 23.33 -8.45 -15.43
CA TYR A 53 23.86 -9.20 -16.58
C TYR A 53 25.19 -8.62 -17.07
N ALA A 54 25.31 -7.29 -17.13
CA ALA A 54 26.56 -6.63 -17.50
C ALA A 54 27.69 -6.92 -16.50
N ALA A 55 27.37 -6.94 -15.20
CA ALA A 55 28.33 -7.23 -14.15
C ALA A 55 28.79 -8.70 -14.17
N LEU A 56 27.88 -9.66 -14.37
CA LEU A 56 28.24 -11.06 -14.56
C LEU A 56 29.07 -11.29 -15.83
N ALA A 57 28.72 -10.63 -16.93
CA ALA A 57 29.49 -10.70 -18.17
C ALA A 57 30.91 -10.13 -18.00
N SER A 58 31.05 -8.98 -17.33
CA SER A 58 32.35 -8.37 -17.01
C SER A 58 33.20 -9.26 -16.10
N SER A 59 32.58 -9.89 -15.11
CA SER A 59 33.21 -10.88 -14.23
C SER A 59 33.74 -12.08 -15.02
N PHE A 60 32.95 -12.59 -15.97
CA PHE A 60 33.33 -13.70 -16.83
C PHE A 60 34.46 -13.35 -17.79
N ILE A 61 34.44 -12.15 -18.39
CA ILE A 61 35.53 -11.65 -19.24
C ILE A 61 36.84 -11.55 -18.45
N SER A 62 36.78 -11.04 -17.22
CA SER A 62 37.95 -10.96 -16.32
C SER A 62 38.55 -12.34 -16.05
N LEU A 63 37.70 -13.36 -15.93
CA LEU A 63 38.11 -14.75 -15.72
C LEU A 63 38.71 -15.38 -16.98
N LEU A 64 38.17 -15.07 -18.17
CA LEU A 64 38.77 -15.47 -19.45
C LEU A 64 40.16 -14.85 -19.66
N LEU A 65 40.34 -13.58 -19.28
CA LEU A 65 41.66 -12.94 -19.28
C LEU A 65 42.62 -13.65 -18.33
N MET A 66 42.14 -14.09 -17.16
CA MET A 66 42.95 -14.88 -16.25
C MET A 66 43.38 -16.22 -16.86
N VAL A 67 42.49 -16.93 -17.56
CA VAL A 67 42.85 -18.18 -18.27
C VAL A 67 43.87 -17.93 -19.39
N ARG A 68 43.77 -16.79 -20.07
CA ARG A 68 44.71 -16.41 -21.13
C ARG A 68 46.12 -16.14 -20.59
N GLU A 69 46.23 -15.42 -19.47
CA GLU A 69 47.52 -14.96 -18.93
C GLU A 69 48.21 -15.98 -18.00
N VAL A 70 47.43 -16.82 -17.31
CA VAL A 70 47.91 -17.78 -16.30
C VAL A 70 47.92 -19.23 -16.85
N GLU A 71 47.50 -19.39 -18.10
CA GLU A 71 47.49 -20.66 -18.86
C GLU A 71 46.57 -21.74 -18.23
N LEU A 72 46.88 -23.04 -18.39
CA LEU A 72 45.94 -24.13 -18.09
C LEU A 72 45.50 -24.21 -16.62
N SER A 73 46.37 -23.81 -15.67
CA SER A 73 46.06 -23.86 -14.24
C SER A 73 44.85 -23.00 -13.82
N ALA A 74 44.55 -21.94 -14.58
CA ALA A 74 43.43 -21.03 -14.28
C ALA A 74 42.05 -21.57 -14.72
N LEU A 75 41.97 -22.69 -15.46
CA LEU A 75 40.68 -23.31 -15.81
C LEU A 75 39.88 -23.74 -14.57
N CYS A 76 40.56 -24.09 -13.47
CA CYS A 76 39.93 -24.42 -12.20
C CYS A 76 39.20 -23.23 -11.54
N ALA A 77 39.46 -22.00 -11.98
CA ALA A 77 38.78 -20.82 -11.48
C ALA A 77 37.32 -20.71 -11.97
N ILE A 78 37.01 -21.22 -13.17
CA ILE A 78 35.67 -21.20 -13.75
C ILE A 78 34.64 -21.90 -12.85
N PRO A 79 34.82 -23.16 -12.43
CA PRO A 79 33.86 -23.84 -11.57
C PRO A 79 33.76 -23.22 -10.18
N VAL A 80 34.86 -22.69 -9.63
CA VAL A 80 34.87 -21.98 -8.34
C VAL A 80 34.04 -20.70 -8.41
N TRP A 81 34.23 -19.90 -9.46
CA TRP A 81 33.45 -18.70 -9.71
C TRP A 81 31.96 -19.01 -9.92
N LEU A 82 31.65 -20.07 -10.67
CA LEU A 82 30.27 -20.50 -10.90
C LEU A 82 29.61 -20.92 -9.57
N ALA A 83 30.31 -21.72 -8.75
CA ALA A 83 29.84 -22.14 -7.43
C ALA A 83 29.60 -20.93 -6.52
N LEU A 84 30.47 -19.92 -6.56
CA LEU A 84 30.32 -18.67 -5.83
C LEU A 84 29.09 -17.86 -6.28
N CYS A 85 28.86 -17.75 -7.59
CA CYS A 85 27.67 -17.08 -8.14
C CYS A 85 26.38 -17.81 -7.71
N VAL A 86 26.35 -19.13 -7.78
CA VAL A 86 25.20 -19.93 -7.33
C VAL A 86 24.99 -19.80 -5.82
N ALA A 87 26.05 -19.88 -5.02
CA ALA A 87 25.99 -19.76 -3.56
C ALA A 87 25.45 -18.38 -3.13
N THR A 88 25.96 -17.29 -3.72
CA THR A 88 25.48 -15.93 -3.40
C THR A 88 24.01 -15.75 -3.76
N LYS A 89 23.55 -16.27 -4.91
CA LYS A 89 22.13 -16.24 -5.31
C LYS A 89 21.23 -17.05 -4.37
N LEU A 90 21.63 -18.27 -4.00
CA LEU A 90 20.86 -19.13 -3.09
C LEU A 90 20.77 -18.54 -1.68
N LEU A 91 21.89 -18.01 -1.15
CA LEU A 91 21.91 -17.37 0.17
C LEU A 91 21.00 -16.14 0.20
N LEU A 92 21.04 -15.30 -0.83
CA LEU A 92 20.14 -14.14 -0.93
C LEU A 92 18.67 -14.54 -1.05
N ALA A 93 18.36 -15.60 -1.80
CA ALA A 93 17.01 -16.14 -1.91
C ALA A 93 16.48 -16.66 -0.56
N PHE A 94 17.35 -17.26 0.26
CA PHE A 94 16.98 -17.72 1.61
C PHE A 94 16.66 -16.55 2.55
N ALA A 95 17.38 -15.42 2.42
CA ALA A 95 17.10 -14.23 3.22
C ALA A 95 15.78 -13.52 2.85
N SER A 96 15.32 -13.61 1.59
CA SER A 96 14.21 -12.80 1.09
C SER A 96 12.82 -13.41 1.24
N GLY A 97 12.70 -14.74 1.39
CA GLY A 97 11.42 -15.47 1.27
C GLY A 97 10.39 -15.26 2.38
N LYS A 98 10.65 -15.77 3.60
CA LYS A 98 9.64 -15.82 4.69
C LYS A 98 9.71 -14.67 5.70
N ARG A 99 10.87 -14.02 5.82
CA ARG A 99 11.11 -13.01 6.86
C ARG A 99 10.67 -11.60 6.46
N THR A 100 10.47 -11.35 5.17
CA THR A 100 9.99 -10.06 4.67
C THR A 100 8.53 -9.81 5.03
N GLU A 101 7.71 -10.86 5.14
CA GLU A 101 6.32 -10.74 5.59
C GLU A 101 6.23 -10.49 7.10
N ALA A 102 6.93 -11.27 7.93
CA ALA A 102 6.99 -11.04 9.38
C ALA A 102 7.51 -9.63 9.74
N LEU A 103 8.54 -9.15 9.02
CA LEU A 103 9.02 -7.77 9.17
C LEU A 103 7.93 -6.75 8.84
N LYS A 104 7.19 -6.95 7.73
CA LYS A 104 6.12 -6.04 7.34
C LYS A 104 5.01 -5.99 8.39
N GLU A 105 4.59 -7.14 8.92
CA GLU A 105 3.57 -7.20 9.97
C GLU A 105 4.00 -6.43 11.22
N ALA A 106 5.24 -6.62 11.67
CA ALA A 106 5.80 -5.90 12.80
C ALA A 106 5.89 -4.39 12.55
N THR A 107 6.36 -3.97 11.38
CA THR A 107 6.45 -2.54 10.99
C THR A 107 5.06 -1.92 10.87
N ILE A 108 4.10 -2.60 10.26
CA ILE A 108 2.70 -2.14 10.15
C ILE A 108 2.13 -1.95 11.55
N GLY A 109 2.23 -2.96 12.42
CA GLY A 109 1.72 -2.88 13.80
C GLY A 109 2.30 -1.71 14.61
N ARG A 110 3.60 -1.41 14.45
CA ARG A 110 4.21 -0.26 15.10
C ARG A 110 3.70 1.06 14.54
N VAL A 111 3.63 1.19 13.22
CA VAL A 111 3.20 2.44 12.55
C VAL A 111 1.71 2.72 12.82
N THR A 112 0.86 1.70 12.81
CA THR A 112 -0.57 1.85 13.14
C THR A 112 -0.75 2.30 14.59
N THR A 113 -0.06 1.66 15.55
CA THR A 113 -0.10 2.06 16.96
C THR A 113 0.36 3.50 17.17
N LEU A 114 1.41 3.93 16.46
CA LEU A 114 1.88 5.33 16.49
C LEU A 114 0.85 6.29 15.91
N ALA A 115 0.22 5.93 14.79
CA ALA A 115 -0.82 6.75 14.17
C ALA A 115 -2.02 6.92 15.11
N GLU A 116 -2.50 5.84 15.75
CA GLU A 116 -3.59 5.88 16.74
C GLU A 116 -3.25 6.77 17.94
N LEU A 117 -2.01 6.69 18.44
CA LEU A 117 -1.55 7.55 19.53
C LEU A 117 -1.55 9.02 19.13
N LEU A 118 -1.09 9.34 17.93
CA LEU A 118 -1.04 10.73 17.45
C LEU A 118 -2.44 11.28 17.18
N GLU A 119 -3.34 10.47 16.63
CA GLU A 119 -4.73 10.86 16.39
C GLU A 119 -5.47 11.17 17.70
N ARG A 120 -5.16 10.45 18.78
CA ARG A 120 -5.83 10.57 20.08
C ARG A 120 -4.94 11.12 21.18
N PHE A 121 -3.96 11.93 20.81
CA PHE A 121 -2.90 12.36 21.71
C PHE A 121 -3.42 13.07 22.97
N GLU A 122 -4.44 13.91 22.82
CA GLU A 122 -5.06 14.63 23.94
C GLU A 122 -5.72 13.66 24.94
N CYS A 123 -6.48 12.68 24.45
CA CYS A 123 -7.08 11.64 25.30
C CYS A 123 -6.03 10.81 26.03
N VAL A 124 -4.94 10.44 25.34
CA VAL A 124 -3.83 9.67 25.95
C VAL A 124 -3.20 10.44 27.11
N ARG A 125 -3.03 11.77 26.95
CA ARG A 125 -2.53 12.64 28.02
C ARG A 125 -3.52 12.81 29.16
N LEU A 126 -4.79 13.05 28.86
CA LEU A 126 -5.83 13.22 29.87
C LEU A 126 -6.04 11.96 30.73
N LEU A 127 -5.93 10.78 30.11
CA LEU A 127 -6.06 9.49 30.80
C LEU A 127 -4.76 9.00 31.45
N ASN A 128 -3.64 9.70 31.24
CA ASN A 128 -2.31 9.34 31.75
C ASN A 128 -1.88 7.90 31.41
N VAL A 129 -2.19 7.44 30.19
CA VAL A 129 -1.89 6.07 29.72
C VAL A 129 -0.68 6.00 28.78
N SER A 130 0.13 7.07 28.70
CA SER A 130 1.28 7.15 27.78
C SER A 130 2.32 6.05 27.99
N GLU A 131 2.52 5.61 29.24
CA GLU A 131 3.45 4.52 29.56
C GLU A 131 3.02 3.18 28.96
N ILE A 132 1.70 2.91 28.89
CA ILE A 132 1.16 1.68 28.31
C ILE A 132 1.42 1.63 26.79
N PHE A 133 1.25 2.76 26.11
CA PHE A 133 1.60 2.85 24.69
C PHE A 133 3.12 2.75 24.48
N SER A 134 3.92 3.36 25.35
CA SER A 134 5.38 3.30 25.30
C SER A 134 5.93 1.88 25.46
N SER A 135 5.41 1.10 26.42
CA SER A 135 5.80 -0.30 26.59
C SER A 135 5.41 -1.15 25.37
N ARG A 136 4.16 -1.02 24.89
CA ARG A 136 3.70 -1.75 23.70
C ARG A 136 4.53 -1.42 22.45
N LEU A 137 4.91 -0.16 22.25
CA LEU A 137 5.77 0.26 21.14
C LEU A 137 7.19 -0.32 21.26
N ARG A 138 7.74 -0.45 22.47
CA ARG A 138 9.03 -1.10 22.70
C ARG A 138 8.99 -2.59 22.36
N ASP A 139 7.92 -3.29 22.73
CA ASP A 139 7.75 -4.71 22.41
C ASP A 139 7.62 -4.95 20.89
N LEU A 140 6.82 -4.12 20.20
CA LEU A 140 6.73 -4.12 18.74
C LEU A 140 8.06 -3.77 18.07
N ARG A 141 8.85 -2.88 18.67
CA ARG A 141 10.18 -2.54 18.16
C ARG A 141 11.18 -3.69 18.36
N ALA A 142 11.12 -4.40 19.48
CA ALA A 142 12.00 -5.53 19.74
C ALA A 142 11.77 -6.67 18.73
N THR A 143 10.51 -6.98 18.43
CA THR A 143 10.13 -7.95 17.40
C THR A 143 10.54 -7.50 15.99
N GLU A 144 10.32 -6.23 15.64
CA GLU A 144 10.78 -5.66 14.36
C GLU A 144 12.32 -5.79 14.22
N LEU A 145 13.08 -5.46 15.27
CA LEU A 145 14.54 -5.56 15.26
C LEU A 145 15.04 -7.00 15.14
N SER A 146 14.40 -7.97 15.78
CA SER A 146 14.79 -9.39 15.62
C SER A 146 14.56 -9.88 14.19
N GLU A 147 13.48 -9.44 13.53
CA GLU A 147 13.21 -9.79 12.13
C GLU A 147 14.16 -9.09 11.15
N ILE A 148 14.67 -7.90 11.48
CA ILE A 148 15.71 -7.19 10.69
C ILE A 148 17.09 -7.83 10.85
N ALA A 149 17.43 -8.29 12.06
CA ALA A 149 18.78 -8.73 12.38
C ALA A 149 19.24 -9.93 11.53
N SER A 150 18.37 -10.93 11.35
CA SER A 150 18.70 -12.15 10.60
C SER A 150 19.00 -11.93 9.10
N PRO A 151 18.15 -11.23 8.30
CA PRO A 151 18.48 -10.95 6.90
C PRO A 151 19.67 -10.01 6.76
N LEU A 152 19.87 -9.07 7.69
CA LEU A 152 21.01 -8.16 7.67
C LEU A 152 22.33 -8.91 7.90
N THR A 153 22.37 -9.79 8.89
CA THR A 153 23.54 -10.65 9.17
C THR A 153 23.85 -11.59 8.01
N LEU A 154 22.82 -12.20 7.39
CA LEU A 154 23.01 -13.03 6.21
C LEU A 154 23.57 -12.23 5.03
N ARG A 155 23.03 -11.02 4.77
CA ARG A 155 23.50 -10.14 3.70
C ARG A 155 24.95 -9.68 3.93
N ALA A 156 25.32 -9.39 5.18
CA ALA A 156 26.70 -9.10 5.54
C ALA A 156 27.61 -10.31 5.27
N GLY A 157 27.16 -11.54 5.58
CA GLY A 157 27.89 -12.77 5.24
C GLY A 157 28.11 -12.96 3.73
N VAL A 158 27.08 -12.72 2.91
CA VAL A 158 27.19 -12.77 1.44
C VAL A 158 28.17 -11.73 0.92
N PHE A 159 28.13 -10.49 1.45
CA PHE A 159 29.06 -9.44 1.07
C PHE A 159 30.51 -9.79 1.45
N SER A 160 30.73 -10.31 2.66
CA SER A 160 32.04 -10.79 3.10
C SER A 160 32.58 -11.92 2.22
N LEU A 161 31.72 -12.85 1.78
CA LEU A 161 32.10 -13.92 0.86
C LEU A 161 32.56 -13.38 -0.50
N VAL A 162 31.90 -12.36 -1.04
CA VAL A 162 32.32 -11.68 -2.28
C VAL A 162 33.64 -10.94 -2.10
N MET A 163 33.84 -10.29 -0.95
CA MET A 163 35.10 -9.62 -0.62
C MET A 163 36.27 -10.61 -0.47
N ALA A 164 36.01 -11.83 0.00
CA ALA A 164 37.00 -12.90 0.11
C ALA A 164 37.26 -13.63 -1.23
N ALA A 165 36.38 -13.49 -2.22
CA ALA A 165 36.41 -14.24 -3.48
C ALA A 165 37.76 -14.20 -4.22
N PRO A 166 38.45 -13.05 -4.35
CA PRO A 166 39.75 -13.00 -5.02
C PRO A 166 40.81 -13.86 -4.33
N GLY A 167 40.80 -13.88 -2.99
CA GLY A 167 41.73 -14.67 -2.19
C GLY A 167 41.44 -16.17 -2.35
N ILE A 168 40.17 -16.56 -2.32
CA ILE A 168 39.74 -17.96 -2.54
C ILE A 168 40.16 -18.41 -3.95
N LEU A 169 39.88 -17.60 -4.97
CA LEU A 169 40.19 -17.92 -6.36
C LEU A 169 41.71 -18.07 -6.56
N SER A 170 42.48 -17.14 -6.02
CA SER A 170 43.95 -17.16 -6.11
C SER A 170 44.55 -18.36 -5.38
N ALA A 171 44.04 -18.69 -4.20
CA ALA A 171 44.49 -19.85 -3.43
C ALA A 171 44.24 -21.15 -4.21
N VAL A 172 43.05 -21.33 -4.79
CA VAL A 172 42.73 -22.53 -5.57
C VAL A 172 43.64 -22.66 -6.81
N VAL A 173 43.81 -21.58 -7.58
CA VAL A 173 44.65 -21.61 -8.80
C VAL A 173 46.11 -21.95 -8.45
N VAL A 174 46.67 -21.33 -7.41
CA VAL A 174 48.04 -21.60 -6.97
C VAL A 174 48.17 -23.02 -6.40
N SER A 175 47.21 -23.49 -5.61
CA SER A 175 47.20 -24.85 -5.07
C SER A 175 47.16 -25.91 -6.17
N VAL A 176 46.33 -25.72 -7.21
CA VAL A 176 46.26 -26.64 -8.36
C VAL A 176 47.59 -26.69 -9.10
N HIS A 177 48.22 -25.54 -9.38
CA HIS A 177 49.53 -25.51 -10.03
C HIS A 177 50.62 -26.21 -9.20
N ARG A 178 50.60 -26.06 -7.88
CA ARG A 178 51.54 -26.74 -6.97
C ARG A 178 51.35 -28.26 -6.93
N LEU A 179 50.10 -28.73 -6.98
CA LEU A 179 49.76 -30.16 -6.95
C LEU A 179 49.98 -30.85 -8.30
N ALA A 180 49.87 -30.11 -9.40
CA ALA A 180 50.07 -30.62 -10.76
C ALA A 180 51.15 -29.79 -11.49
N PRO A 181 52.43 -29.97 -11.14
CA PRO A 181 53.55 -29.20 -11.71
C PRO A 181 53.73 -29.43 -13.23
N ASN A 182 53.12 -30.49 -13.77
CA ASN A 182 53.09 -30.77 -15.21
C ASN A 182 52.16 -29.83 -15.99
N ILE A 183 51.32 -29.05 -15.31
CA ILE A 183 50.41 -28.08 -15.90
C ILE A 183 51.07 -26.72 -15.87
N SER A 184 51.10 -26.05 -17.03
CA SER A 184 51.63 -24.71 -17.13
C SER A 184 50.81 -23.72 -16.30
N GLY A 185 51.51 -22.84 -15.58
CA GLY A 185 50.91 -22.01 -14.56
C GLY A 185 51.91 -21.06 -13.89
N PRO A 186 51.51 -20.38 -12.80
CA PRO A 186 52.28 -19.33 -12.17
C PRO A 186 53.48 -19.90 -11.38
N GLY A 187 54.55 -20.25 -12.11
CA GLY A 187 55.77 -20.82 -11.53
C GLY A 187 56.68 -19.80 -10.84
N SER A 188 56.46 -18.50 -11.05
CA SER A 188 57.23 -17.40 -10.48
C SER A 188 56.40 -16.57 -9.50
N GLY A 189 57.07 -15.85 -8.57
CA GLY A 189 56.39 -14.91 -7.66
C GLY A 189 55.58 -13.83 -8.40
N VAL A 190 56.02 -13.44 -9.60
CA VAL A 190 55.29 -12.50 -10.47
C VAL A 190 54.00 -13.12 -11.00
N GLY A 191 54.02 -14.40 -11.38
CA GLY A 191 52.82 -15.12 -11.81
C GLY A 191 51.77 -15.23 -10.70
N VAL A 192 52.20 -15.50 -9.46
CA VAL A 192 51.28 -15.54 -8.30
C VAL A 192 50.66 -14.17 -8.03
N PHE A 193 51.44 -13.10 -8.14
CA PHE A 193 50.93 -11.73 -8.03
C PHE A 193 49.93 -11.39 -9.15
N MET A 194 50.20 -11.81 -10.38
CA MET A 194 49.32 -11.61 -11.53
C MET A 194 47.98 -12.32 -11.35
N VAL A 195 47.97 -13.55 -10.83
CA VAL A 195 46.74 -14.28 -10.46
C VAL A 195 45.92 -13.47 -9.46
N LEU A 196 46.56 -12.95 -8.42
CA LEU A 196 45.87 -12.14 -7.40
C LEU A 196 45.26 -10.87 -8.00
N MET A 197 45.99 -10.15 -8.84
CA MET A 197 45.51 -8.91 -9.47
C MET A 197 44.34 -9.17 -10.43
N LEU A 198 44.40 -10.24 -11.22
CA LEU A 198 43.29 -10.63 -12.11
C LEU A 198 42.10 -11.15 -11.32
N ALA A 199 42.31 -11.87 -10.22
CA ALA A 199 41.24 -12.28 -9.31
C ALA A 199 40.55 -11.07 -8.64
N MET A 200 41.29 -9.99 -8.33
CA MET A 200 40.71 -8.74 -7.81
C MET A 200 39.84 -8.03 -8.84
N SER A 201 40.14 -8.17 -10.15
CA SER A 201 39.29 -7.59 -11.21
C SER A 201 37.89 -8.23 -11.29
N VAL A 202 37.73 -9.46 -10.80
CA VAL A 202 36.44 -10.19 -10.69
C VAL A 202 35.55 -9.60 -9.57
N GLN A 203 36.15 -8.98 -8.56
CA GLN A 203 35.48 -8.54 -7.31
C GLN A 203 34.44 -7.45 -7.53
N LEU A 204 34.81 -6.36 -8.23
CA LEU A 204 33.90 -5.23 -8.42
C LEU A 204 32.65 -5.65 -9.22
N PRO A 205 32.77 -6.33 -10.37
CA PRO A 205 31.59 -6.81 -11.08
C PRO A 205 30.74 -7.78 -10.23
N LEU A 206 31.36 -8.68 -9.47
CA LEU A 206 30.61 -9.61 -8.63
C LEU A 206 29.85 -8.90 -7.50
N SER A 207 30.45 -7.87 -6.89
CA SER A 207 29.78 -7.07 -5.85
C SER A 207 28.61 -6.26 -6.40
N LEU A 208 28.73 -5.70 -7.62
CA LEU A 208 27.63 -5.06 -8.32
C LEU A 208 26.51 -6.04 -8.67
N ALA A 209 26.83 -7.27 -9.09
CA ALA A 209 25.84 -8.30 -9.35
C ALA A 209 25.06 -8.69 -8.07
N VAL A 210 25.76 -8.85 -6.94
CA VAL A 210 25.12 -9.10 -5.64
C VAL A 210 24.24 -7.93 -5.20
N PHE A 211 24.68 -6.69 -5.39
CA PHE A 211 23.87 -5.51 -5.11
C PHE A 211 22.61 -5.45 -5.99
N ALA A 212 22.76 -5.67 -7.30
CA ALA A 212 21.66 -5.68 -8.26
C ALA A 212 20.63 -6.77 -7.93
N SER A 213 21.08 -7.97 -7.57
CA SER A 213 20.17 -9.06 -7.20
C SER A 213 19.32 -8.76 -5.96
N ALA A 214 19.87 -8.02 -4.98
CA ALA A 214 19.12 -7.59 -3.80
C ALA A 214 18.02 -6.57 -4.15
N LEU A 215 18.28 -5.69 -5.12
CA LEU A 215 17.29 -4.74 -5.63
C LEU A 215 16.21 -5.46 -6.45
N GLU A 216 16.58 -6.46 -7.24
CA GLU A 216 15.65 -7.29 -8.01
C GLU A 216 14.62 -7.98 -7.10
N TRP A 217 15.05 -8.45 -5.92
CA TRP A 217 14.15 -9.01 -4.91
C TRP A 217 13.15 -7.99 -4.38
N LYS A 218 13.61 -6.80 -3.98
CA LYS A 218 12.72 -5.71 -3.51
C LYS A 218 11.65 -5.41 -4.56
N ARG A 219 12.04 -5.40 -5.82
CA ARG A 219 11.10 -5.21 -6.93
C ARG A 219 10.12 -6.35 -7.10
N LYS A 220 10.57 -7.62 -7.13
CA LYS A 220 9.66 -8.77 -7.29
C LYS A 220 8.54 -8.72 -6.26
N ASP A 221 8.90 -8.39 -5.02
CA ASP A 221 7.98 -8.23 -3.91
C ASP A 221 7.04 -7.00 -4.09
N ALA A 222 7.56 -5.84 -4.51
CA ALA A 222 6.75 -4.66 -4.85
C ALA A 222 5.79 -4.91 -6.02
N LEU A 223 6.26 -5.59 -7.08
CA LEU A 223 5.46 -5.95 -8.24
C LEU A 223 4.34 -6.91 -7.84
N GLN A 224 4.61 -7.90 -7.00
CA GLN A 224 3.57 -8.79 -6.47
C GLN A 224 2.49 -8.00 -5.72
N ARG A 225 2.85 -7.02 -4.88
CA ARG A 225 1.86 -6.18 -4.19
C ARG A 225 1.03 -5.34 -5.14
N VAL A 226 1.68 -4.68 -6.10
CA VAL A 226 1.01 -3.89 -7.15
C VAL A 226 0.04 -4.78 -7.94
N LEU A 227 0.46 -5.99 -8.33
CA LEU A 227 -0.37 -6.95 -9.04
C LEU A 227 -1.54 -7.44 -8.19
N ARG A 228 -1.32 -7.79 -6.91
CA ARG A 228 -2.39 -8.15 -5.96
C ARG A 228 -3.43 -7.03 -5.86
N MET A 229 -3.01 -5.77 -5.79
CA MET A 229 -3.91 -4.62 -5.78
C MET A 229 -4.69 -4.48 -7.10
N LEU A 230 -4.03 -4.64 -8.25
CA LEU A 230 -4.70 -4.57 -9.55
C LEU A 230 -5.69 -5.74 -9.76
N GLN A 231 -5.38 -6.91 -9.20
CA GLN A 231 -6.21 -8.12 -9.21
C GLN A 231 -7.29 -8.11 -8.12
N SER A 232 -7.26 -7.17 -7.17
CA SER A 232 -8.27 -7.11 -6.12
C SER A 232 -9.67 -7.05 -6.73
N GLU A 233 -10.65 -7.66 -6.08
CA GLU A 233 -12.03 -7.55 -6.55
C GLU A 233 -12.43 -6.08 -6.65
N ARG A 234 -13.07 -5.75 -7.78
CA ARG A 234 -13.80 -4.48 -7.87
C ARG A 234 -14.98 -4.58 -6.92
N ARG A 235 -15.50 -3.44 -6.47
CA ARG A 235 -16.82 -3.42 -5.82
C ARG A 235 -17.77 -4.25 -6.68
N PRO A 236 -18.49 -5.24 -6.11
CA PRO A 236 -19.63 -5.78 -6.82
C PRO A 236 -20.43 -4.55 -7.22
N VAL A 237 -20.66 -4.39 -8.53
CA VAL A 237 -21.46 -3.29 -9.03
C VAL A 237 -22.70 -3.30 -8.16
N GLY A 238 -22.93 -2.19 -7.45
CA GLY A 238 -24.05 -2.07 -6.53
C GLY A 238 -25.33 -2.51 -7.24
N PRO A 239 -26.38 -2.80 -6.46
CA PRO A 239 -27.63 -3.32 -7.00
C PRO A 239 -28.02 -2.53 -8.25
N GLU A 240 -28.46 -3.20 -9.33
CA GLU A 240 -28.83 -2.61 -10.63
C GLU A 240 -29.41 -1.19 -10.45
N VAL A 241 -28.53 -0.18 -10.44
CA VAL A 241 -28.97 1.20 -10.31
C VAL A 241 -29.47 1.49 -11.69
N LEU A 242 -30.78 1.31 -11.88
CA LEU A 242 -31.50 1.78 -13.05
C LEU A 242 -31.49 3.30 -12.99
N LEU A 243 -30.31 3.88 -13.30
CA LEU A 243 -30.01 5.31 -13.25
C LEU A 243 -30.93 6.13 -14.16
N TRP A 244 -31.72 5.48 -15.03
CA TRP A 244 -32.45 6.12 -16.13
C TRP A 244 -33.91 5.70 -16.30
N ALA A 245 -34.59 5.19 -15.27
CA ALA A 245 -36.03 4.93 -15.34
C ALA A 245 -36.82 5.96 -14.50
N PRO A 246 -37.63 6.86 -15.11
CA PRO A 246 -38.54 7.76 -14.39
C PRO A 246 -39.79 7.03 -13.87
N ALA A 247 -39.61 5.82 -13.35
CA ALA A 247 -40.70 4.99 -12.88
C ALA A 247 -40.80 5.09 -11.34
N GLU A 248 -42.01 5.19 -10.82
CA GLU A 248 -42.30 4.97 -9.40
C GLU A 248 -42.25 3.45 -9.11
N PRO A 249 -41.80 3.00 -7.92
CA PRO A 249 -41.28 3.77 -6.76
C PRO A 249 -39.82 4.28 -6.95
N SER A 250 -39.39 5.27 -6.16
CA SER A 250 -38.04 5.87 -6.25
C SER A 250 -36.95 5.01 -5.61
N VAL A 251 -37.28 4.30 -4.53
CA VAL A 251 -36.43 3.26 -3.93
C VAL A 251 -37.27 2.02 -3.72
N GLN A 252 -36.78 0.88 -4.21
CA GLN A 252 -37.39 -0.42 -4.01
C GLN A 252 -36.34 -1.41 -3.54
N MET A 253 -36.60 -2.07 -2.41
CA MET A 253 -35.86 -3.23 -1.94
C MET A 253 -36.84 -4.39 -1.89
N HIS A 254 -36.52 -5.49 -2.56
CA HIS A 254 -37.32 -6.69 -2.54
C HIS A 254 -36.50 -7.87 -2.05
N GLN A 255 -36.91 -8.43 -0.91
CA GLN A 255 -36.25 -9.54 -0.25
C GLN A 255 -34.72 -9.33 -0.15
N ALA A 256 -34.31 -8.10 0.15
CA ALA A 256 -32.91 -7.69 0.12
C ALA A 256 -32.17 -8.09 1.42
N ALA A 257 -31.01 -8.72 1.30
CA ALA A 257 -30.11 -9.00 2.41
C ALA A 257 -28.71 -8.44 2.13
N PHE A 258 -28.07 -7.88 3.15
CA PHE A 258 -26.80 -7.16 3.00
C PHE A 258 -25.72 -7.67 3.95
N PHE A 259 -24.48 -7.51 3.54
CA PHE A 259 -23.32 -8.00 4.28
C PHE A 259 -22.08 -7.09 4.13
N TRP A 260 -21.24 -6.96 5.16
CA TRP A 260 -19.95 -6.25 5.09
C TRP A 260 -18.77 -7.24 4.99
N PRO A 261 -18.02 -7.30 3.87
CA PRO A 261 -16.80 -8.11 3.76
C PRO A 261 -15.74 -7.69 4.80
N PRO A 262 -14.87 -8.59 5.31
CA PRO A 262 -14.49 -9.90 4.76
C PRO A 262 -15.08 -11.13 5.49
N ARG A 263 -15.92 -10.95 6.51
CA ARG A 263 -16.38 -12.06 7.36
C ARG A 263 -17.49 -12.90 6.71
N GLU A 264 -17.19 -13.76 5.73
CA GLU A 264 -18.18 -14.74 5.21
C GLU A 264 -19.04 -15.31 6.35
N PRO A 265 -20.36 -15.06 6.36
CA PRO A 265 -21.14 -15.54 7.45
C PRO A 265 -21.51 -17.00 7.19
N ARG A 266 -21.05 -17.87 8.07
CA ARG A 266 -21.90 -18.96 8.55
C ARG A 266 -23.17 -18.35 9.18
N GLY A 267 -24.15 -17.94 8.37
CA GLY A 267 -25.54 -17.67 8.78
C GLY A 267 -25.88 -16.32 9.45
N ALA A 268 -24.96 -15.35 9.54
CA ALA A 268 -25.21 -14.01 10.11
C ALA A 268 -25.23 -12.87 9.05
N TYR A 269 -26.41 -12.37 8.69
CA TYR A 269 -26.56 -11.12 7.91
C TYR A 269 -26.44 -9.89 8.83
N TRP A 270 -25.76 -8.82 8.38
CA TRP A 270 -25.61 -7.58 9.15
C TRP A 270 -26.84 -6.69 9.11
N LEU A 271 -27.55 -6.69 7.98
CA LEU A 271 -28.84 -6.04 7.80
C LEU A 271 -29.78 -7.07 7.17
N GLY A 272 -30.86 -7.43 7.88
CA GLY A 272 -31.68 -8.61 7.58
C GLY A 272 -31.25 -9.87 8.35
N SER A 273 -30.72 -9.71 9.57
CA SER A 273 -30.17 -10.78 10.44
C SER A 273 -30.96 -12.09 10.39
N GLY A 274 -30.29 -13.15 9.96
CA GLY A 274 -30.65 -14.54 10.20
C GLY A 274 -31.81 -15.12 9.38
N GLN A 275 -32.95 -14.44 9.20
CA GLN A 275 -34.14 -15.04 8.55
C GLN A 275 -35.12 -14.08 7.85
N THR A 276 -35.03 -12.75 8.02
CA THR A 276 -36.01 -11.83 7.40
C THR A 276 -35.33 -10.84 6.47
N PRO A 277 -35.33 -11.11 5.16
CA PRO A 277 -34.87 -10.14 4.18
C PRO A 277 -35.75 -8.87 4.21
N ILE A 278 -35.20 -7.76 3.70
CA ILE A 278 -35.78 -6.42 3.84
C ILE A 278 -36.61 -6.09 2.58
N ASP A 279 -37.86 -5.69 2.82
CA ASP A 279 -38.75 -5.13 1.81
C ASP A 279 -39.03 -3.66 2.14
N ILE A 280 -38.58 -2.74 1.28
CA ILE A 280 -38.78 -1.29 1.42
C ILE A 280 -39.29 -0.74 0.10
N THR A 281 -40.32 0.09 0.14
CA THR A 281 -40.80 0.82 -1.04
C THR A 281 -41.02 2.27 -0.65
N ILE A 282 -40.27 3.18 -1.28
CA ILE A 282 -40.35 4.62 -1.05
C ILE A 282 -40.87 5.29 -2.31
N GLN A 283 -41.94 6.07 -2.16
CA GLN A 283 -42.55 6.81 -3.25
C GLN A 283 -41.85 8.15 -3.45
N ARG A 284 -41.88 8.67 -4.69
CA ARG A 284 -41.31 9.98 -5.00
C ARG A 284 -42.05 11.07 -4.22
N GLY A 285 -41.31 12.06 -3.72
CA GLY A 285 -41.88 13.18 -2.95
C GLY A 285 -42.22 12.85 -1.49
N SER A 286 -41.84 11.66 -0.99
CA SER A 286 -42.03 11.29 0.41
C SER A 286 -40.82 11.66 1.28
N LEU A 287 -41.09 12.10 2.52
CA LEU A 287 -40.07 12.27 3.56
C LEU A 287 -40.12 11.06 4.50
N VAL A 288 -39.07 10.25 4.49
CA VAL A 288 -38.99 9.00 5.27
C VAL A 288 -37.95 9.13 6.38
N GLY A 289 -38.34 8.80 7.61
CA GLY A 289 -37.45 8.71 8.76
C GLY A 289 -37.13 7.26 9.11
N VAL A 290 -35.86 6.95 9.37
CA VAL A 290 -35.41 5.63 9.87
C VAL A 290 -35.19 5.72 11.37
N LEU A 291 -35.98 4.96 12.13
CA LEU A 291 -35.87 4.84 13.59
C LEU A 291 -35.43 3.42 13.93
N SER A 292 -34.55 3.28 14.92
CA SER A 292 -34.12 1.98 15.46
C SER A 292 -33.60 2.18 16.89
N ASN A 293 -33.09 1.18 17.58
CA ASN A 293 -32.24 1.42 18.77
C ASN A 293 -30.78 1.64 18.38
N TRP A 294 -29.94 2.00 19.36
CA TRP A 294 -28.49 2.09 19.17
C TRP A 294 -27.95 0.78 18.60
N SER A 295 -27.04 0.86 17.62
CA SER A 295 -26.37 -0.29 16.97
C SER A 295 -27.22 -1.22 16.09
N GLU A 296 -28.48 -0.90 15.82
CA GLU A 296 -29.35 -1.71 14.91
C GLU A 296 -29.19 -1.37 13.41
N GLY A 297 -28.07 -0.77 13.01
CA GLY A 297 -27.73 -0.63 11.59
C GLY A 297 -28.41 0.51 10.82
N ARG A 298 -28.87 1.60 11.45
CA ARG A 298 -29.45 2.77 10.73
C ARG A 298 -28.55 3.30 9.61
N SER A 299 -27.27 3.49 9.91
CA SER A 299 -26.29 3.94 8.91
C SER A 299 -26.12 2.91 7.79
N SER A 300 -26.15 1.62 8.13
CA SER A 300 -26.06 0.52 7.18
C SER A 300 -27.26 0.47 6.22
N VAL A 301 -28.47 0.86 6.64
CA VAL A 301 -29.62 1.03 5.73
C VAL A 301 -29.32 2.11 4.68
N LEU A 302 -28.74 3.24 5.10
CA LEU A 302 -28.39 4.31 4.16
C LEU A 302 -27.23 3.90 3.23
N ASP A 303 -26.24 3.18 3.74
CA ASP A 303 -25.15 2.62 2.94
C ASP A 303 -25.65 1.58 1.92
N ALA A 304 -26.71 0.84 2.26
CA ALA A 304 -27.40 -0.09 1.37
C ALA A 304 -28.17 0.64 0.26
N VAL A 305 -28.92 1.71 0.59
CA VAL A 305 -29.59 2.56 -0.42
C VAL A 305 -28.56 3.22 -1.33
N TYR A 306 -27.46 3.72 -0.79
CA TYR A 306 -26.40 4.39 -1.55
C TYR A 306 -25.55 3.41 -2.39
N GLY A 307 -25.71 2.10 -2.19
CA GLY A 307 -24.98 1.06 -2.94
C GLY A 307 -23.53 0.84 -2.49
N VAL A 308 -23.17 1.32 -1.29
CA VAL A 308 -21.85 1.05 -0.68
C VAL A 308 -21.84 -0.32 -0.01
N MET A 309 -22.95 -0.73 0.60
CA MET A 309 -23.08 -2.07 1.20
C MET A 309 -23.56 -3.07 0.14
N PRO A 310 -22.83 -4.17 -0.10
CA PRO A 310 -23.21 -5.13 -1.13
C PRO A 310 -24.48 -5.91 -0.75
N CYS A 311 -25.37 -6.05 -1.72
CA CYS A 311 -26.56 -6.89 -1.63
C CYS A 311 -26.20 -8.33 -2.01
N VAL A 312 -26.44 -9.28 -1.11
CA VAL A 312 -26.08 -10.71 -1.28
C VAL A 312 -27.29 -11.52 -1.78
N GLN A 313 -28.49 -11.10 -1.41
CA GLN A 313 -29.75 -11.74 -1.78
C GLN A 313 -30.80 -10.68 -2.06
N GLY A 314 -31.71 -10.96 -3.00
CA GLY A 314 -32.81 -10.07 -3.36
C GLY A 314 -32.42 -9.05 -4.42
N ARG A 315 -33.20 -7.97 -4.49
CA ARG A 315 -32.98 -6.87 -5.44
C ARG A 315 -33.14 -5.53 -4.73
N VAL A 316 -32.29 -4.58 -5.10
CA VAL A 316 -32.44 -3.17 -4.73
C VAL A 316 -32.49 -2.38 -6.03
N GLU A 317 -33.38 -1.40 -6.10
CA GLU A 317 -33.49 -0.47 -7.21
C GLU A 317 -33.57 0.92 -6.62
N VAL A 318 -32.68 1.80 -7.08
CA VAL A 318 -32.70 3.23 -6.77
C VAL A 318 -32.75 3.98 -8.08
N ARG A 319 -33.76 4.83 -8.23
CA ARG A 319 -34.07 5.54 -9.47
C ARG A 319 -33.85 7.04 -9.30
N GLY A 320 -33.08 7.64 -10.20
CA GLY A 320 -32.74 9.06 -10.17
C GLY A 320 -31.32 9.35 -9.68
N GLN A 321 -31.01 10.63 -9.48
CA GLN A 321 -29.76 11.06 -8.86
C GLN A 321 -29.87 10.92 -7.34
N THR A 322 -28.73 10.72 -6.67
CA THR A 322 -28.70 10.58 -5.22
C THR A 322 -27.59 11.41 -4.61
N VAL A 323 -27.88 11.98 -3.45
CA VAL A 323 -26.93 12.73 -2.65
C VAL A 323 -26.85 12.09 -1.27
N PHE A 324 -25.63 11.93 -0.77
CA PHE A 324 -25.36 11.23 0.48
C PHE A 324 -24.53 12.07 1.44
N VAL A 325 -25.04 12.27 2.65
CA VAL A 325 -24.35 12.98 3.73
C VAL A 325 -23.95 11.98 4.80
N ARG A 326 -22.64 11.76 4.96
CA ARG A 326 -22.09 10.84 5.96
C ARG A 326 -22.22 11.38 7.37
N GLN A 327 -22.32 10.46 8.33
CA GLN A 327 -22.26 10.79 9.76
C GLN A 327 -20.97 11.52 10.14
N ASN A 328 -19.81 11.27 9.51
CA ASN A 328 -18.61 12.07 9.74
C ASN A 328 -18.18 12.71 8.41
N PRO A 329 -18.65 13.94 8.11
CA PRO A 329 -18.33 14.61 6.85
C PRO A 329 -16.85 15.00 6.78
N ASN A 330 -16.20 14.68 5.67
CA ASN A 330 -14.80 15.03 5.39
C ASN A 330 -14.73 16.11 4.32
N LEU A 331 -14.41 17.34 4.71
CA LEU A 331 -14.21 18.43 3.76
C LEU A 331 -12.93 18.20 2.96
N LEU A 332 -12.96 18.59 1.68
CA LEU A 332 -11.77 18.70 0.86
C LEU A 332 -10.92 19.85 1.37
N VAL A 333 -9.60 19.76 1.19
CA VAL A 333 -8.67 20.88 1.42
C VAL A 333 -8.88 21.90 0.31
N ALA A 334 -9.85 22.79 0.51
CA ALA A 334 -10.38 23.71 -0.48
C ALA A 334 -11.19 24.82 0.22
N SER A 335 -11.59 25.85 -0.51
CA SER A 335 -12.44 26.90 0.07
C SER A 335 -13.80 26.35 0.51
N VAL A 336 -14.49 27.03 1.43
CA VAL A 336 -15.88 26.69 1.79
C VAL A 336 -16.76 26.66 0.54
N ARG A 337 -16.63 27.67 -0.33
CA ARG A 337 -17.35 27.73 -1.61
C ARG A 337 -17.07 26.50 -2.49
N GLN A 338 -15.82 26.13 -2.68
CA GLN A 338 -15.46 24.93 -3.47
C GLN A 338 -16.00 23.64 -2.86
N ASN A 339 -15.99 23.56 -1.53
CA ASN A 339 -16.60 22.43 -0.82
C ASN A 339 -18.12 22.37 -1.01
N ILE A 340 -18.83 23.50 -1.15
CA ILE A 340 -20.28 23.53 -1.42
C ILE A 340 -20.55 23.20 -2.90
N LEU A 341 -19.83 23.83 -3.83
CA LEU A 341 -20.02 23.64 -5.27
C LEU A 341 -19.66 22.23 -5.76
N PHE A 342 -18.60 21.64 -5.20
CA PHE A 342 -18.18 20.26 -5.46
C PHE A 342 -18.11 19.85 -6.95
N GLY A 343 -17.68 20.78 -7.81
CA GLY A 343 -17.55 20.56 -9.26
C GLY A 343 -18.69 21.12 -10.11
N HIS A 344 -19.80 21.55 -9.51
CA HIS A 344 -20.88 22.27 -10.20
C HIS A 344 -20.48 23.73 -10.51
N ALA A 345 -21.08 24.31 -11.54
CA ALA A 345 -20.90 25.72 -11.88
C ALA A 345 -21.43 26.62 -10.77
N PHE A 346 -20.80 27.78 -10.57
CA PHE A 346 -21.23 28.75 -9.57
C PHE A 346 -22.43 29.56 -10.07
N ASP A 347 -23.59 29.34 -9.47
CA ASP A 347 -24.79 30.14 -9.61
C ASP A 347 -24.97 30.96 -8.32
N ARG A 348 -24.88 32.28 -8.46
CA ARG A 348 -24.93 33.20 -7.32
C ARG A 348 -26.27 33.17 -6.61
N ASP A 349 -27.37 33.08 -7.35
CA ASP A 349 -28.71 33.17 -6.78
C ASP A 349 -29.08 31.88 -6.05
N LEU A 350 -28.75 30.74 -6.65
CA LEU A 350 -28.90 29.43 -5.99
C LEU A 350 -27.99 29.34 -4.76
N TYR A 351 -26.73 29.73 -4.88
CA TYR A 351 -25.76 29.67 -3.78
C TYR A 351 -26.22 30.50 -2.58
N ASN A 352 -26.68 31.74 -2.80
CA ASN A 352 -27.19 32.60 -1.73
C ASN A 352 -28.41 31.99 -1.04
N LYS A 353 -29.35 31.40 -1.79
CA LYS A 353 -30.51 30.69 -1.22
C LYS A 353 -30.08 29.50 -0.37
N VAL A 354 -29.12 28.71 -0.83
CA VAL A 354 -28.57 27.57 -0.07
C VAL A 354 -27.93 28.04 1.24
N LEU A 355 -27.16 29.13 1.21
CA LEU A 355 -26.55 29.70 2.42
C LEU A 355 -27.60 30.19 3.43
N GLU A 356 -28.68 30.80 2.95
CA GLU A 356 -29.79 31.26 3.78
C GLU A 356 -30.53 30.09 4.42
N CYS A 357 -30.91 29.07 3.64
CA CYS A 357 -31.64 27.90 4.14
C CYS A 357 -30.83 27.06 5.14
N THR A 358 -29.50 26.99 4.98
CA THR A 358 -28.63 26.23 5.88
C THR A 358 -28.16 27.02 7.09
N GLY A 359 -28.40 28.34 7.14
CA GLY A 359 -27.92 29.19 8.22
C GLY A 359 -26.39 29.38 8.25
N LEU A 360 -25.69 29.08 7.15
CA LEU A 360 -24.23 29.15 7.06
C LEU A 360 -23.67 30.58 7.10
N GLY A 361 -24.52 31.60 6.92
CA GLY A 361 -24.09 33.01 6.85
C GLY A 361 -23.29 33.45 8.08
N ALA A 362 -23.71 33.06 9.29
CA ALA A 362 -23.01 33.43 10.52
C ALA A 362 -21.59 32.82 10.60
N LEU A 363 -21.46 31.55 10.19
CA LEU A 363 -20.17 30.87 10.11
C LEU A 363 -19.27 31.54 9.05
N ILE A 364 -19.81 31.79 7.85
CA ILE A 364 -19.05 32.43 6.77
C ILE A 364 -18.55 33.81 7.20
N ASN A 365 -19.36 34.57 7.92
CA ASN A 365 -18.97 35.91 8.38
C ASN A 365 -17.90 35.88 9.48
N SER A 366 -17.76 34.79 10.24
CA SER A 366 -16.73 34.66 11.28
C SER A 366 -15.37 34.20 10.72
N LEU A 367 -15.34 33.67 9.49
CA LEU A 367 -14.12 33.18 8.85
C LEU A 367 -13.29 34.34 8.25
N PRO A 368 -11.95 34.27 8.29
CA PRO A 368 -11.06 35.37 7.90
C PRO A 368 -11.22 35.84 6.45
N ASN A 369 -11.45 34.91 5.52
CA ASN A 369 -11.67 35.20 4.09
C ASN A 369 -13.09 34.83 3.65
N HIS A 370 -14.05 34.90 4.58
CA HIS A 370 -15.43 34.48 4.34
C HIS A 370 -15.52 33.09 3.70
N ASP A 371 -16.27 32.94 2.61
CA ASP A 371 -16.49 31.67 1.92
C ASP A 371 -15.30 31.22 1.06
N LEU A 372 -14.30 32.10 0.87
CA LEU A 372 -13.03 31.78 0.23
C LEU A 372 -12.00 31.20 1.21
N THR A 373 -12.32 31.16 2.51
CA THR A 373 -11.45 30.55 3.52
C THR A 373 -11.22 29.08 3.21
N VAL A 374 -9.95 28.67 3.17
CA VAL A 374 -9.55 27.27 2.98
C VAL A 374 -9.87 26.50 4.25
N VAL A 375 -10.63 25.41 4.11
CA VAL A 375 -11.05 24.52 5.19
C VAL A 375 -10.69 23.08 4.82
N GLY A 376 -10.78 22.16 5.79
CA GLY A 376 -10.43 20.75 5.62
C GLY A 376 -9.27 20.31 6.50
N PRO A 377 -8.74 19.08 6.29
CA PRO A 377 -7.61 18.57 7.05
C PRO A 377 -6.28 19.20 6.58
N GLY A 378 -5.48 19.75 7.49
CA GLY A 378 -4.13 20.26 7.17
C GLY A 378 -3.69 21.43 8.05
N LYS A 379 -2.41 21.81 7.97
CA LYS A 379 -1.84 22.93 8.75
C LYS A 379 -2.27 24.31 8.22
N GLU A 380 -2.55 24.40 6.93
CA GLU A 380 -2.91 25.66 6.25
C GLU A 380 -4.44 25.88 6.19
N ALA A 381 -5.23 24.86 6.55
CA ALA A 381 -6.68 24.92 6.54
C ALA A 381 -7.23 25.40 7.89
N THR A 382 -8.25 26.26 7.84
CA THR A 382 -8.95 26.70 9.05
C THR A 382 -9.77 25.53 9.59
N PRO A 383 -9.56 25.12 10.86
CA PRO A 383 -10.31 24.02 11.44
C PRO A 383 -11.75 24.44 11.69
N LEU A 384 -12.69 23.58 11.30
CA LEU A 384 -14.12 23.77 11.55
C LEU A 384 -14.62 22.83 12.65
N LEU A 385 -15.57 23.31 13.45
CA LEU A 385 -16.26 22.46 14.41
C LEU A 385 -17.01 21.35 13.68
N ARG A 386 -17.33 20.27 14.39
CA ARG A 386 -18.08 19.15 13.80
C ARG A 386 -19.43 19.62 13.23
N GLN A 387 -20.15 20.47 13.96
CA GLN A 387 -21.43 21.04 13.52
C GLN A 387 -21.31 21.83 12.22
N ASP A 388 -20.28 22.68 12.11
CA ASP A 388 -20.02 23.52 10.95
C ASP A 388 -19.71 22.67 9.70
N ARG A 389 -18.96 21.58 9.88
CA ARG A 389 -18.69 20.62 8.81
C ARG A 389 -19.97 19.98 8.27
N TYR A 390 -20.95 19.67 9.13
CA TYR A 390 -22.24 19.16 8.66
C TYR A 390 -23.01 20.22 7.86
N LEU A 391 -23.02 21.48 8.32
CA LEU A 391 -23.72 22.55 7.60
C LEU A 391 -23.15 22.75 6.19
N VAL A 392 -21.82 22.75 6.05
CA VAL A 392 -21.16 22.83 4.73
C VAL A 392 -21.53 21.63 3.85
N TYR A 393 -21.59 20.42 4.42
CA TYR A 393 -22.02 19.23 3.69
C TYR A 393 -23.51 19.22 3.32
N LEU A 394 -24.36 19.75 4.19
CA LEU A 394 -25.78 19.92 3.93
C LEU A 394 -25.99 20.94 2.80
N ALA A 395 -25.24 22.05 2.81
CA ALA A 395 -25.25 23.01 1.71
C ALA A 395 -24.79 22.38 0.40
N ARG A 396 -23.72 21.56 0.41
CA ARG A 396 -23.30 20.77 -0.75
C ARG A 396 -24.44 19.88 -1.26
N ALA A 397 -25.13 19.21 -0.35
CA ALA A 397 -26.21 18.29 -0.68
C ALA A 397 -27.39 19.00 -1.34
N ILE A 398 -27.79 20.16 -0.81
CA ILE A 398 -28.89 20.97 -1.35
C ILE A 398 -28.48 21.60 -2.70
N TYR A 399 -27.23 22.06 -2.84
CA TYR A 399 -26.75 22.69 -4.07
C TYR A 399 -26.65 21.72 -5.25
N ALA A 400 -26.41 20.43 -5.00
CA ALA A 400 -26.26 19.41 -6.04
C ALA A 400 -27.57 19.09 -6.79
N ASP A 401 -28.74 19.40 -6.19
CA ASP A 401 -30.09 19.25 -6.79
C ASP A 401 -30.35 17.86 -7.43
N ALA A 402 -30.27 16.80 -6.61
CA ALA A 402 -30.35 15.39 -7.03
C ALA A 402 -31.73 14.74 -6.84
#